data_AF-A0A8C1ZAY1-F1
#
_entry.id   AF-A0A8C1ZAY1-F1
#
_cell.length_a   1.000
_cell.length_b   1.000
_cell.length_c   1.000
_cell.angle_alpha   90.00
_cell.angle_beta   90.00
_cell.angle_gamma   90.00
#
_symmetry.space_group_name_H-M   'P 1'
#
loop_
_entity.id
_entity.type
_entity.pdbx_description
1 polymer ?
#
loop_
_entity_poly.entity_id
_entity_poly.type
_entity_poly.pdbx_seq_one_letter_code
_entity_poly.pdbx_strand_id
1 'polypeptide(L)'
;MANKEPNRLLQNLKDLAGRMSSGSKGAGLGLKLLIGAGALAYGVKEATYTVEGGQRAIVFNRIGGMQMDTVLSEGLHFRIPWFQYPIIYDIRAKPRKISSLTGSKDLQMVNIALRVLSRPVASNLPVLYQQLGKDYDERVLPSIVNEVLKSVVAKFNASQLITQRAQVCIFSLSVKLGFCVLKHNICALNN
;
A
#
# COMPACT_ATOMS: atom_id res chain seq x y z
N MET A 1 -26.20 8.34 -40.32
CA MET A 1 -26.85 7.01 -40.42
C MET A 1 -25.79 5.94 -40.26
N ALA A 2 -25.59 5.40 -39.06
CA ALA A 2 -24.60 4.34 -38.82
C ALA A 2 -25.19 3.33 -37.84
N ASN A 3 -25.94 2.36 -38.37
CA ASN A 3 -26.44 1.20 -37.62
C ASN A 3 -26.33 -0.04 -38.54
N LYS A 4 -25.25 -0.79 -38.36
CA LYS A 4 -24.95 -2.12 -38.93
C LYS A 4 -23.66 -2.61 -38.21
N GLU A 5 -23.51 -3.72 -37.51
CA GLU A 5 -24.32 -4.91 -37.23
C GLU A 5 -23.72 -5.61 -35.97
N PRO A 6 -24.45 -5.82 -34.86
CA PRO A 6 -24.07 -6.83 -33.87
C PRO A 6 -24.43 -8.26 -34.33
N ASN A 7 -25.34 -8.38 -35.30
CA ASN A 7 -25.96 -9.65 -35.69
C ASN A 7 -25.05 -10.57 -36.52
N ARG A 8 -24.11 -10.03 -37.32
CA ARG A 8 -23.17 -10.84 -38.12
C ARG A 8 -22.12 -11.55 -37.26
N LEU A 9 -21.60 -10.88 -36.23
CA LEU A 9 -20.64 -11.49 -35.31
C LEU A 9 -21.30 -12.58 -34.47
N LEU A 10 -22.54 -12.32 -34.01
CA LEU A 10 -23.37 -13.29 -33.31
C LEU A 10 -23.73 -14.49 -34.18
N GLN A 11 -24.02 -14.29 -35.47
CA GLN A 11 -24.26 -15.39 -36.42
C GLN A 11 -23.00 -16.24 -36.64
N ASN A 12 -21.84 -15.64 -36.85
CA ASN A 12 -20.58 -16.39 -36.98
C ASN A 12 -20.24 -17.20 -35.71
N LEU A 13 -20.48 -16.65 -34.52
CA LEU A 13 -20.32 -17.38 -33.25
C LEU A 13 -21.35 -18.51 -33.09
N LYS A 14 -22.58 -18.29 -33.54
CA LYS A 14 -23.66 -19.28 -33.46
C LYS A 14 -23.46 -20.42 -34.46
N ASP A 15 -22.93 -20.14 -35.65
CA ASP A 15 -22.56 -21.14 -36.64
C ASP A 15 -21.29 -21.92 -36.23
N LEU A 16 -20.32 -21.25 -35.59
CA LEU A 16 -19.16 -21.93 -34.99
C LEU A 16 -19.61 -22.86 -33.83
N ALA A 17 -20.52 -22.38 -32.97
CA ALA A 17 -21.10 -23.17 -31.89
C ALA A 17 -21.98 -24.32 -32.41
N GLY A 18 -22.73 -24.11 -33.49
CA GLY A 18 -23.56 -25.11 -34.15
C GLY A 18 -22.76 -26.24 -34.78
N ARG A 19 -21.60 -25.93 -35.38
CA ARG A 19 -20.67 -26.93 -35.95
C ARG A 19 -19.84 -27.65 -34.89
N MET A 20 -19.65 -27.05 -33.70
CA MET A 20 -19.02 -27.70 -32.55
C MET A 20 -19.98 -28.61 -31.77
N SER A 21 -21.29 -28.40 -31.93
CA SER A 21 -22.38 -29.20 -31.34
C SER A 21 -22.66 -30.51 -32.09
N SER A 22 -22.34 -30.60 -33.39
CA SER A 22 -22.70 -31.75 -34.24
C SER A 22 -21.64 -32.86 -34.35
N GLY A 23 -20.49 -32.74 -33.68
CA GLY A 23 -19.46 -33.78 -33.64
C GLY A 23 -19.67 -34.76 -32.48
N SER A 24 -19.78 -36.06 -32.81
CA SER A 24 -19.69 -37.28 -31.96
C SER A 24 -19.95 -37.13 -30.45
N LYS A 25 -20.84 -37.95 -29.88
CA LYS A 25 -21.22 -37.97 -28.45
C LYS A 25 -20.05 -37.99 -27.44
N GLY A 26 -18.81 -38.31 -27.86
CA GLY A 26 -17.58 -38.19 -27.06
C GLY A 26 -16.86 -36.82 -27.13
N ALA A 27 -16.97 -36.07 -28.23
CA ALA A 27 -16.31 -34.77 -28.41
C ALA A 27 -16.95 -33.68 -27.53
N GLY A 28 -18.28 -33.70 -27.36
CA GLY A 28 -18.98 -32.77 -26.47
C GLY A 28 -18.66 -32.99 -24.97
N LEU A 29 -18.37 -34.22 -24.55
CA LEU A 29 -17.98 -34.52 -23.18
C LEU A 29 -16.54 -34.06 -22.89
N GLY A 30 -15.62 -34.28 -23.83
CA GLY A 30 -14.24 -33.79 -23.75
C GLY A 30 -14.17 -32.27 -23.70
N LEU A 31 -14.97 -31.56 -24.52
CA LEU A 31 -15.04 -30.11 -24.49
C LEU A 31 -15.58 -29.56 -23.16
N LYS A 32 -16.64 -30.17 -22.60
CA LYS A 32 -17.17 -29.79 -21.27
C LYS A 32 -16.16 -30.01 -20.16
N LEU A 33 -15.42 -31.12 -20.20
CA LEU A 33 -14.38 -31.41 -19.22
C LEU A 33 -13.22 -30.40 -19.32
N LEU A 34 -12.82 -30.02 -20.54
CA LEU A 34 -11.78 -29.01 -20.76
C LEU A 34 -12.23 -27.62 -20.29
N ILE A 35 -13.48 -27.23 -20.54
CA ILE A 35 -14.03 -25.96 -20.03
C ILE A 35 -14.11 -25.99 -18.50
N GLY A 36 -14.56 -27.09 -17.91
CA GLY A 36 -14.60 -27.27 -16.45
C GLY A 36 -13.22 -27.22 -15.81
N ALA A 37 -12.25 -27.95 -16.37
CA ALA A 37 -10.86 -27.94 -15.91
C ALA A 37 -10.21 -26.55 -16.09
N GLY A 38 -10.48 -25.88 -17.21
CA GLY A 38 -10.01 -24.52 -17.47
C GLY A 38 -10.56 -23.50 -16.48
N ALA A 39 -11.86 -23.58 -16.16
CA ALA A 39 -12.51 -22.71 -15.17
C ALA A 39 -11.96 -22.95 -13.75
N LEU A 40 -11.71 -24.20 -13.36
CA LEU A 40 -11.11 -24.53 -12.07
C LEU A 40 -9.66 -24.06 -11.98
N ALA A 41 -8.85 -24.30 -13.01
CA ALA A 41 -7.47 -23.83 -13.06
C ALA A 41 -7.39 -22.29 -13.00
N TYR A 42 -8.29 -21.60 -13.69
CA TYR A 42 -8.41 -20.15 -13.63
C TYR A 42 -8.81 -19.67 -12.22
N GLY A 43 -9.76 -20.36 -11.58
CA GLY A 43 -10.19 -20.07 -10.21
C GLY A 43 -9.07 -20.22 -9.18
N VAL A 44 -8.27 -21.29 -9.27
CA VAL A 44 -7.11 -21.52 -8.38
C VAL A 44 -6.01 -20.49 -8.63
N LYS A 45 -5.77 -20.13 -9.89
CA LYS A 45 -4.81 -19.09 -10.25
C LYS A 45 -5.20 -17.73 -9.66
N GLU A 46 -6.45 -17.33 -9.79
CA GLU A 46 -6.94 -16.07 -9.21
C GLU A 46 -6.95 -16.10 -7.69
N ALA A 47 -7.23 -17.25 -7.09
CA ALA A 47 -7.26 -17.42 -5.64
C ALA A 47 -5.87 -17.45 -5.01
N THR A 48 -4.82 -17.72 -5.77
CA THR A 48 -3.45 -17.77 -5.23
C THR A 48 -2.79 -16.41 -5.34
N TYR A 49 -2.20 -15.93 -4.25
CA TYR A 49 -1.37 -14.74 -4.24
C TYR A 49 -0.08 -14.99 -3.45
N THR A 50 1.03 -14.44 -3.92
CA THR A 50 2.34 -14.59 -3.27
C THR A 50 2.76 -13.25 -2.70
N VAL A 51 3.17 -13.23 -1.43
CA VAL A 51 3.74 -12.07 -0.76
C VAL A 51 5.26 -12.22 -0.77
N GLU A 52 5.95 -11.25 -1.36
CA GLU A 52 7.40 -11.23 -1.45
C GLU A 52 8.07 -10.94 -0.10
N GLY A 53 9.34 -11.34 0.02
CA GLY A 53 10.13 -11.09 1.22
C GLY A 53 10.31 -9.61 1.51
N GLY A 54 10.10 -9.22 2.76
CA GLY A 54 10.13 -7.81 3.19
C GLY A 54 8.85 -7.02 2.88
N GLN A 55 7.77 -7.71 2.48
CA GLN A 55 6.42 -7.17 2.45
C GLN A 55 5.53 -7.90 3.47
N ARG A 56 4.42 -7.28 3.84
CA ARG A 56 3.37 -7.84 4.69
C ARG A 56 2.03 -7.59 4.06
N ALA A 57 1.15 -8.58 4.09
CA ALA A 57 -0.20 -8.44 3.56
C ALA A 57 -1.21 -8.41 4.70
N ILE A 58 -2.21 -7.54 4.54
CA ILE A 58 -3.42 -7.52 5.35
C ILE A 58 -4.60 -7.86 4.46
N VAL A 59 -5.50 -8.72 4.94
CA VAL A 59 -6.66 -9.16 4.17
C VAL A 59 -7.89 -8.38 4.63
N PHE A 60 -8.54 -7.72 3.68
CA PHE A 60 -9.82 -7.08 3.88
C PHE A 60 -10.95 -7.98 3.38
N ASN A 61 -11.88 -8.32 4.27
CA ASN A 61 -13.06 -9.10 3.92
C ASN A 61 -14.25 -8.16 3.64
N ARG A 62 -14.96 -8.37 2.53
CA ARG A 62 -16.12 -7.57 2.15
C ARG A 62 -17.30 -7.67 3.13
N ILE A 63 -17.46 -8.81 3.82
CA ILE A 63 -18.56 -9.05 4.78
C ILE A 63 -18.11 -8.83 6.23
N GLY A 64 -16.92 -9.31 6.59
CA GLY A 64 -16.42 -9.31 7.97
C GLY A 64 -15.49 -8.15 8.32
N GLY A 65 -15.33 -7.18 7.42
CA GLY A 65 -14.42 -6.06 7.62
C GLY A 65 -12.94 -6.49 7.61
N MET A 66 -12.11 -5.73 8.32
CA MET A 66 -10.68 -5.94 8.33
C MET A 66 -10.25 -6.93 9.41
N GLN A 67 -9.44 -7.92 9.06
CA GLN A 67 -8.86 -8.85 10.05
C GLN A 67 -7.73 -8.14 10.80
N MET A 68 -7.97 -7.85 12.07
CA MET A 68 -7.03 -7.11 12.93
C MET A 68 -5.90 -7.99 13.46
N ASP A 69 -6.14 -9.28 13.68
CA ASP A 69 -5.17 -10.21 14.27
C ASP A 69 -4.36 -11.00 13.24
N THR A 70 -4.73 -10.93 11.96
CA THR A 70 -4.10 -11.75 10.91
C THR A 70 -3.22 -10.90 10.00
N VAL A 71 -1.97 -10.67 10.42
CA VAL A 71 -0.93 -10.12 9.53
C VAL A 71 -0.25 -11.28 8.83
N LEU A 72 -0.43 -11.39 7.51
CA LEU A 72 0.16 -12.47 6.75
C LEU A 72 1.63 -12.15 6.47
N SER A 73 2.47 -13.10 6.88
CA SER A 73 3.91 -13.13 6.59
C SER A 73 4.16 -13.40 5.10
N GLU A 74 5.40 -13.25 4.66
CA GLU A 74 5.85 -13.68 3.34
C GLU A 74 5.44 -15.14 3.03
N GLY A 75 5.17 -15.43 1.75
CA GLY A 75 4.76 -16.76 1.29
C GLY A 75 3.55 -16.78 0.36
N LEU A 76 3.17 -17.99 -0.04
CA LEU A 76 2.00 -18.25 -0.87
C LEU A 76 0.77 -18.32 0.03
N HIS A 77 -0.19 -17.44 -0.24
CA HIS A 77 -1.45 -17.36 0.48
C HIS A 77 -2.61 -17.57 -0.48
N PHE A 78 -3.69 -18.14 0.06
CA PHE A 78 -4.92 -18.36 -0.68
C PHE A 78 -5.95 -17.32 -0.26
N ARG A 79 -6.57 -16.65 -1.24
CA ARG A 79 -7.67 -15.70 -1.05
C ARG A 79 -8.91 -16.20 -1.77
N ILE A 80 -10.07 -15.82 -1.28
CA ILE A 80 -11.33 -16.00 -2.03
C ILE A 80 -11.53 -14.75 -2.91
N PRO A 81 -11.44 -14.84 -4.26
CA PRO A 81 -11.33 -13.66 -5.13
C PRO A 81 -12.48 -12.64 -5.01
N TRP A 82 -13.65 -13.07 -4.57
CA TRP A 82 -14.86 -12.24 -4.44
C TRP A 82 -15.03 -11.57 -3.07
N PHE A 83 -14.48 -12.16 -2.01
CA PHE A 83 -14.71 -11.69 -0.64
C PHE A 83 -13.47 -11.10 0.01
N GLN A 84 -12.27 -11.51 -0.42
CA GLN A 84 -11.00 -11.20 0.23
C GLN A 84 -10.11 -10.38 -0.70
N TYR A 85 -9.70 -9.21 -0.23
CA TYR A 85 -8.79 -8.32 -0.94
C TYR A 85 -7.49 -8.17 -0.15
N PRO A 86 -6.35 -8.70 -0.65
CA PRO A 86 -5.06 -8.51 -0.01
C PRO A 86 -4.53 -7.11 -0.31
N ILE A 87 -4.14 -6.39 0.74
CA ILE A 87 -3.44 -5.12 0.64
C ILE A 87 -2.01 -5.37 1.08
N ILE A 88 -1.09 -5.20 0.14
CA ILE A 88 0.33 -5.48 0.35
C ILE A 88 1.04 -4.19 0.76
N TYR A 89 1.80 -4.28 1.84
CA TYR A 89 2.64 -3.21 2.38
C TYR A 89 4.10 -3.59 2.33
N ASP A 90 4.93 -2.60 2.04
CA ASP A 90 6.37 -2.69 2.20
C ASP A 90 6.76 -2.29 3.63
N ILE A 91 7.42 -3.21 4.34
CA ILE A 91 7.89 -2.97 5.73
C ILE A 91 9.35 -2.47 5.78
N ARG A 92 9.97 -2.24 4.61
CA ARG A 92 11.33 -1.71 4.53
C ARG A 92 11.36 -0.23 4.88
N ALA A 93 12.49 0.21 5.43
CA ALA A 93 12.69 1.62 5.72
C ALA A 93 12.79 2.43 4.42
N LYS A 94 11.90 3.40 4.26
CA LYS A 94 11.91 4.31 3.12
C LYS A 94 12.43 5.68 3.54
N PRO A 95 13.45 6.21 2.84
CA PRO A 95 13.90 7.57 3.06
C PRO A 95 12.89 8.57 2.49
N ARG A 96 12.52 9.57 3.28
CA ARG A 96 11.69 10.70 2.82
C ARG A 96 12.41 11.99 3.13
N LYS A 97 12.57 12.84 2.10
CA LYS A 97 13.11 14.20 2.26
C LYS A 97 11.95 15.18 2.32
N ILE A 98 11.79 15.86 3.44
CA ILE A 98 10.75 16.88 3.65
C ILE A 98 11.46 18.22 3.83
N SER A 99 11.08 19.21 3.02
CA SER A 99 11.55 20.59 3.15
C SER A 99 10.43 21.49 3.61
N SER A 100 10.74 22.39 4.54
CA SER A 100 9.79 23.39 5.01
C SER A 100 10.46 24.73 5.22
N LEU A 101 9.70 25.79 4.95
CA LEU A 101 10.08 27.15 5.21
C LEU A 101 9.56 27.52 6.61
N THR A 102 10.46 27.93 7.50
CA THR A 102 10.11 28.23 8.89
C THR A 102 10.87 29.46 9.40
N GLY A 103 10.25 30.20 10.33
CA GLY A 103 10.87 31.33 11.01
C GLY A 103 11.72 30.85 12.19
N SER A 104 12.96 31.31 12.25
CA SER A 104 13.85 31.12 13.41
C SER A 104 13.50 32.07 14.55
N LYS A 105 14.17 31.90 15.71
CA LYS A 105 14.00 32.78 16.88
C LYS A 105 14.26 34.26 16.58
N ASP A 106 15.17 34.54 15.66
CA ASP A 106 15.53 35.91 15.24
C ASP A 106 14.60 36.47 14.14
N LEU A 107 13.43 35.85 13.93
CA LEU A 107 12.46 36.20 12.88
C LEU A 107 12.99 36.07 11.44
N GLN A 108 14.15 35.43 11.26
CA GLN A 108 14.67 35.14 9.93
C GLN A 108 14.00 33.91 9.35
N MET A 109 13.60 33.99 8.09
CA MET A 109 13.01 32.88 7.34
C MET A 109 14.11 31.95 6.81
N VAL A 110 14.06 30.69 7.22
CA VAL A 110 15.06 29.66 6.84
C VAL A 110 14.35 28.50 6.16
N ASN A 111 14.91 28.04 5.03
CA ASN A 111 14.47 26.82 4.35
C ASN A 111 15.28 25.63 4.89
N ILE A 112 14.60 24.71 5.57
CA ILE A 112 15.25 23.54 6.19
C ILE A 112 14.69 22.28 5.53
N ALA A 113 15.59 21.39 5.14
CA ALA A 113 15.24 20.08 4.60
C ALA A 113 15.80 18.97 5.49
N LEU A 114 14.92 18.06 5.93
CA LEU A 114 15.27 16.89 6.72
C LEU A 114 15.01 15.62 5.93
N ARG A 115 15.91 14.64 6.08
CA ARG A 115 15.71 13.29 5.58
C ARG A 115 15.39 12.38 6.75
N VAL A 116 14.18 11.82 6.77
CA VAL A 116 13.73 10.89 7.81
C VAL A 116 13.62 9.51 7.19
N LEU A 117 14.15 8.51 7.89
CA LEU A 117 13.95 7.09 7.58
C LEU A 117 12.77 6.58 8.41
N SER A 118 11.74 6.08 7.74
CA SER A 118 10.54 5.57 8.41
C SER A 118 10.19 4.17 7.89
N ARG A 119 9.70 3.31 8.78
CA ARG A 119 9.14 2.00 8.44
C ARG A 119 7.88 1.74 9.28
N PRO A 120 6.84 1.11 8.73
CA PRO A 120 5.68 0.71 9.51
C PRO A 120 5.99 -0.52 10.39
N VAL A 121 5.33 -0.64 11.54
CA VAL A 121 5.46 -1.82 12.40
C VAL A 121 4.56 -2.95 11.88
N ALA A 122 5.15 -4.10 11.57
CA ALA A 122 4.44 -5.24 10.99
C ALA A 122 3.25 -5.72 11.84
N SER A 123 3.37 -5.73 13.18
CA SER A 123 2.30 -6.19 14.08
C SER A 123 1.04 -5.33 14.05
N ASN A 124 1.15 -4.06 13.65
CA ASN A 124 0.08 -3.08 13.77
C ASN A 124 -0.39 -2.50 12.43
N LEU A 125 -0.04 -3.17 11.34
CA LEU A 125 -0.45 -2.81 9.98
C LEU A 125 -1.97 -2.66 9.79
N PRO A 126 -2.83 -3.51 10.40
CA PRO A 126 -4.29 -3.35 10.29
C PRO A 126 -4.79 -2.06 10.90
N VAL A 127 -4.29 -1.69 12.09
CA VAL A 127 -4.62 -0.43 12.77
C VAL A 127 -4.14 0.77 11.97
N LEU A 128 -2.90 0.69 11.45
CA LEU A 128 -2.31 1.73 10.61
C LEU A 128 -3.18 2.02 9.38
N TYR A 129 -3.62 0.98 8.66
CA TYR A 129 -4.46 1.15 7.49
C TYR A 129 -5.83 1.76 7.80
N GLN A 130 -6.45 1.40 8.93
CA GLN A 130 -7.74 1.97 9.28
C GLN A 130 -7.65 3.44 9.67
N GLN A 131 -6.60 3.82 10.39
CA GLN A 131 -6.45 5.18 10.89
C GLN A 131 -5.87 6.14 9.84
N LEU A 132 -4.84 5.70 9.11
CA LEU A 132 -4.07 6.56 8.21
C LEU A 132 -4.24 6.21 6.72
N GLY A 133 -4.73 5.02 6.40
CA GLY A 133 -4.82 4.54 5.02
C GLY A 133 -3.48 4.08 4.44
N LYS A 134 -3.48 3.83 3.13
CA LYS A 134 -2.29 3.38 2.39
C LYS A 134 -1.25 4.48 2.19
N ASP A 135 -1.71 5.71 1.99
CA ASP A 135 -0.89 6.87 1.62
C ASP A 135 -0.45 7.69 2.86
N TYR A 136 -0.17 7.01 3.96
CA TYR A 136 0.15 7.65 5.24
C TYR A 136 1.48 8.44 5.18
N ASP A 137 2.41 7.98 4.35
CA ASP A 137 3.74 8.57 4.16
C ASP A 137 3.72 9.88 3.36
N GLU A 138 2.71 10.09 2.52
CA GLU A 138 2.53 11.31 1.74
C GLU A 138 1.71 12.37 2.46
N ARG A 139 0.76 11.96 3.32
CA ARG A 139 -0.17 12.90 3.97
C ARG A 139 0.23 13.24 5.40
N VAL A 140 0.54 12.24 6.21
CA VAL A 140 0.66 12.43 7.67
C VAL A 140 2.10 12.74 8.07
N LEU A 141 3.08 12.07 7.45
CA LEU A 141 4.50 12.30 7.74
C LEU A 141 4.96 13.76 7.54
N PRO A 142 4.66 14.44 6.41
CA PRO A 142 5.08 15.83 6.22
C PRO A 142 4.41 16.76 7.22
N SER A 143 3.15 16.49 7.57
CA SER A 143 2.36 17.29 8.50
C SER A 143 3.00 17.27 9.90
N ILE A 144 3.29 16.08 10.42
CA ILE A 144 3.94 15.90 11.74
C ILE A 144 5.35 16.50 11.74
N VAL A 145 6.15 16.23 10.71
CA VAL A 145 7.53 16.75 10.61
C VAL A 145 7.51 18.27 10.60
N ASN A 146 6.61 18.90 9.85
CA ASN A 146 6.53 20.36 9.78
C ASN A 146 6.07 20.99 11.10
N GLU A 147 5.15 20.34 11.82
CA GLU A 147 4.73 20.81 13.16
C GLU A 147 5.90 20.76 14.16
N VAL A 148 6.58 19.61 14.24
CA VAL A 148 7.73 19.44 15.13
C VAL A 148 8.84 20.41 14.75
N LEU A 149 9.15 20.53 13.46
CA LEU A 149 10.24 21.38 12.99
C LEU A 149 10.02 22.85 13.31
N LYS A 150 8.80 23.36 13.13
CA LYS A 150 8.44 24.73 13.55
C LYS A 150 8.67 24.95 15.05
N SER A 151 8.28 23.98 15.88
CA SER A 151 8.44 24.09 17.35
C SER A 151 9.90 24.02 17.82
N VAL A 152 10.75 23.31 17.09
CA VAL A 152 12.19 23.18 17.40
C VAL A 152 12.93 24.42 16.89
N VAL A 153 12.67 24.85 15.67
CA VAL A 153 13.39 25.96 15.03
C VAL A 153 13.11 27.30 15.72
N ALA A 154 11.90 27.48 16.27
CA ALA A 154 11.57 28.67 17.06
C ALA A 154 12.44 28.84 18.33
N LYS A 155 13.15 27.79 18.79
CA LYS A 155 14.00 27.85 19.98
C LYS A 155 15.45 28.27 19.67
N PHE A 156 15.87 28.17 18.42
CA PHE A 156 17.26 28.39 18.00
C PHE A 156 17.40 29.60 17.07
N ASN A 157 18.55 30.26 17.17
CA ASN A 157 18.93 31.35 16.28
C ASN A 157 19.41 30.79 14.92
N ALA A 158 19.31 31.58 13.86
CA ALA A 158 19.69 31.12 12.51
C ALA A 158 21.16 30.67 12.41
N SER A 159 22.06 31.36 13.12
CA SER A 159 23.50 30.99 13.21
C SER A 159 23.74 29.65 13.91
N GLN A 160 22.92 29.32 14.91
CA GLN A 160 23.00 28.06 15.65
C GLN A 160 22.48 26.89 14.84
N LEU A 161 21.47 27.10 13.98
CA LEU A 161 20.94 26.04 13.11
C LEU A 161 21.98 25.51 12.12
N ILE A 162 22.88 26.38 11.65
CA ILE A 162 23.97 25.99 10.74
C ILE A 162 25.10 25.29 11.51
N THR A 163 25.52 25.88 12.63
CA THR A 163 26.69 25.40 13.39
C THR A 163 26.40 24.13 14.20
N GLN A 164 25.18 23.98 14.73
CA GLN A 164 24.78 22.89 15.64
C GLN A 164 23.79 21.90 14.98
N ARG A 165 23.92 21.68 13.67
CA ARG A 165 22.98 20.85 12.89
C ARG A 165 22.75 19.45 13.49
N ALA A 166 23.80 18.82 14.03
CA ALA A 166 23.71 17.48 14.61
C ALA A 166 22.85 17.46 15.88
N GLN A 167 23.04 18.44 16.76
CA GLN A 167 22.29 18.58 18.00
C GLN A 167 20.81 18.87 17.73
N VAL A 168 20.52 19.72 16.73
CA VAL A 168 19.14 20.04 16.31
C VAL A 168 18.44 18.81 15.71
N CYS A 169 19.13 18.03 14.89
CA CYS A 169 18.58 16.78 14.33
C CYS A 169 18.24 15.77 15.44
N ILE A 170 19.18 15.49 16.35
CA ILE A 170 18.96 14.54 17.45
C ILE A 170 17.79 15.00 18.32
N PHE A 171 17.73 16.29 18.66
CA PHE A 171 16.64 16.81 19.48
C PHE A 171 15.26 16.69 18.81
N SER A 172 15.19 17.01 17.51
CA SER A 172 13.96 16.90 16.71
C SER A 172 13.49 15.46 16.58
N LEU A 173 14.42 14.54 16.26
CA LEU A 173 14.14 13.11 16.04
C LEU A 173 13.79 12.37 17.34
N SER A 174 14.58 12.54 18.41
CA SER A 174 14.50 11.68 19.60
C SER A 174 13.34 12.00 20.53
N VAL A 175 12.96 13.27 20.70
CA VAL A 175 11.99 13.63 21.76
C VAL A 175 10.56 13.70 21.23
N LYS A 176 10.36 14.47 20.15
CA LYS A 176 9.00 14.84 19.72
C LYS A 176 8.53 14.07 18.50
N LEU A 177 9.43 13.81 17.55
CA LEU A 177 9.12 12.95 16.41
C LEU A 177 8.92 11.50 16.86
N GLY A 178 9.82 10.95 17.68
CA GLY A 178 9.69 9.59 18.24
C GLY A 178 8.36 9.34 18.95
N PHE A 179 7.92 10.27 19.81
CA PHE A 179 6.67 10.12 20.56
C PHE A 179 5.41 10.20 19.68
N CYS A 180 5.39 11.13 18.72
CA CYS A 180 4.26 11.29 17.80
C CYS A 180 4.17 10.12 16.80
N VAL A 181 5.33 9.65 16.32
CA VAL A 181 5.46 8.56 15.37
C VAL A 181 5.13 7.19 16.01
N LEU A 182 5.51 6.97 17.28
CA LEU A 182 5.06 5.80 18.05
C LEU A 182 3.54 5.78 18.25
N LYS A 183 2.93 6.95 18.50
CA LYS A 183 1.47 7.06 18.68
C LYS A 183 0.69 6.65 17.42
N HIS A 184 1.30 6.80 16.24
CA HIS A 184 0.75 6.38 14.95
C HIS A 184 1.30 5.05 14.43
N ASN A 185 1.99 4.27 15.27
CA ASN A 185 2.49 2.94 14.93
C ASN A 185 3.48 2.87 13.76
N ILE A 186 4.20 3.97 13.54
CA ILE A 186 5.28 4.07 12.58
C ILE A 186 6.58 4.06 13.40
N CYS A 187 7.62 3.36 12.95
CA CYS A 187 8.94 3.46 13.54
C CYS A 187 9.77 4.44 12.70
N ALA A 188 10.18 5.55 13.32
CA ALA A 188 11.25 6.40 12.79
C ALA A 188 12.59 5.81 13.25
N LEU A 189 13.48 5.51 12.31
CA LEU A 189 14.85 5.11 12.63
C LEU A 189 15.70 6.37 12.77
N ASN A 190 16.35 6.51 13.91
CA ASN A 190 17.41 7.49 14.08
C ASN A 190 18.68 6.93 13.42
N ASN A 191 19.38 7.76 12.65
CA ASN A 191 20.71 7.40 12.14
C ASN A 191 21.76 7.92 13.11
#